data_AF-A0A9K3N0A4-F1
#
_entry.id   AF-A0A9K3N0A4-F1
#
_cell.length_a   1.000
_cell.length_b   1.000
_cell.length_c   1.000
_cell.angle_alpha   90.00
_cell.angle_beta   90.00
_cell.angle_gamma   90.00
#
_symmetry.space_group_name_H-M   'P 1'
#
loop_
_entity.id
_entity.type
_entity.pdbx_description
1 polymer ?
#
loop_
_entity_poly.entity_id
_entity_poly.type
_entity_poly.pdbx_seq_one_letter_code
_entity_poly.pdbx_strand_id
1 'polypeptide(L)'
;MVTELDGHVMRFVHDQNGNHVIQKFIECVLENAIHFIISTFYCQVVTLSTHPYGCHVIQRVLEHCHDLKTQILVSINMLAQHQYGNYVIQVCCRKCLNILENLHYFRTSYHFFNEQ
;
A
#
# COMPACT_ATOMS: atom_id res chain seq x y z
N MET A 1 13.28 12.65 -15.86
CA MET A 1 12.19 11.65 -15.69
C MET A 1 11.79 11.51 -14.22
N VAL A 2 12.70 11.17 -13.28
CA VAL A 2 12.37 11.12 -11.83
C VAL A 2 11.93 12.49 -11.28
N THR A 3 12.60 13.56 -11.71
CA THR A 3 12.37 14.94 -11.24
C THR A 3 11.03 15.56 -11.66
N GLU A 4 10.37 15.03 -12.69
CA GLU A 4 9.08 15.56 -13.18
C GLU A 4 7.90 15.13 -12.31
N LEU A 5 8.07 14.03 -11.56
CA LEU A 5 7.07 13.54 -10.61
C LEU A 5 7.16 14.26 -9.26
N ASP A 6 8.30 14.90 -8.97
CA ASP A 6 8.54 15.56 -7.70
C ASP A 6 7.59 16.76 -7.53
N GLY A 7 6.91 16.83 -6.38
CA GLY A 7 5.82 17.78 -6.14
C GLY A 7 4.46 17.46 -6.81
N HIS A 8 4.37 16.41 -7.63
CA HIS A 8 3.12 16.03 -8.33
C HIS A 8 2.65 14.59 -8.06
N VAL A 9 3.39 13.82 -7.27
CA VAL A 9 3.10 12.42 -6.94
C VAL A 9 1.62 12.18 -6.57
N MET A 10 1.07 12.97 -5.65
CA MET A 10 -0.32 12.78 -5.19
C MET A 10 -1.35 13.02 -6.31
N ARG A 11 -1.08 13.93 -7.24
CA ARG A 11 -1.97 14.16 -8.39
C ARG A 11 -1.99 12.93 -9.30
N PHE A 12 -0.84 12.30 -9.52
CA PHE A 12 -0.76 11.08 -10.31
C PHE A 12 -1.49 9.92 -9.62
N VAL A 13 -1.33 9.75 -8.30
CA VAL A 13 -2.01 8.68 -7.54
C VAL A 13 -3.53 8.76 -7.63
N HIS A 14 -4.09 9.97 -7.67
CA HIS A 14 -5.54 10.18 -7.80
C HIS A 14 -6.05 10.19 -9.25
N ASP A 15 -5.14 10.18 -10.23
CA ASP A 15 -5.51 10.14 -11.64
C ASP A 15 -5.72 8.70 -12.13
N GLN A 16 -6.75 8.48 -12.95
CA GLN A 16 -7.12 7.17 -13.49
C GLN A 16 -6.00 6.50 -14.31
N ASN A 17 -5.12 7.29 -14.95
CA ASN A 17 -3.99 6.79 -15.73
C ASN A 17 -2.68 6.98 -14.97
N GLY A 18 -2.54 8.11 -14.27
CA GLY A 18 -1.33 8.48 -13.52
C GLY A 18 -0.98 7.48 -12.43
N ASN A 19 -1.98 6.83 -11.82
CA ASN A 19 -1.71 5.82 -10.80
C ASN A 19 -0.93 4.62 -11.37
N HIS A 20 -1.20 4.24 -12.62
CA HIS A 20 -0.47 3.15 -13.29
C HIS A 20 0.99 3.55 -13.57
N VAL A 21 1.23 4.82 -13.89
CA VAL A 21 2.59 5.35 -14.07
C VAL A 21 3.37 5.24 -12.76
N ILE A 22 2.78 5.66 -11.64
CA ILE A 22 3.43 5.58 -10.32
C ILE A 22 3.69 4.13 -9.92
N GLN A 23 2.71 3.24 -10.11
CA GLN A 23 2.90 1.80 -9.88
C GLN A 23 4.07 1.25 -10.69
N LYS A 24 4.14 1.56 -11.99
CA LYS A 24 5.21 1.09 -12.85
C LYS A 24 6.57 1.66 -12.47
N PHE A 25 6.58 2.90 -12.00
CA PHE A 25 7.78 3.55 -11.52
C PHE A 25 8.33 2.85 -10.27
N ILE A 26 7.46 2.50 -9.32
CA ILE A 26 7.84 1.76 -8.10
C ILE A 26 8.38 0.36 -8.44
N GLU A 27 7.79 -0.33 -9.43
CA GLU A 27 8.24 -1.66 -9.85
C GLU A 27 9.62 -1.65 -10.53
N CYS A 28 9.92 -0.61 -11.32
CA CYS A 28 11.06 -0.62 -12.24
C CYS A 28 12.26 0.23 -11.77
N VAL A 29 12.08 1.10 -10.77
CA VAL A 29 13.13 2.00 -10.30
C VAL A 29 13.60 1.56 -8.92
N LEU A 30 14.91 1.67 -8.68
CA LEU A 30 15.53 1.35 -7.38
C LEU A 30 14.91 2.21 -6.27
N GLU A 31 14.65 1.59 -5.11
CA GLU A 31 14.04 2.22 -3.94
C GLU A 31 14.71 3.56 -3.55
N ASN A 32 16.05 3.60 -3.57
CA ASN A 32 16.83 4.80 -3.26
C ASN A 32 16.52 6.00 -4.17
N ALA A 33 16.11 5.75 -5.41
CA ALA A 33 15.79 6.80 -6.38
C ALA A 33 14.31 7.25 -6.32
N ILE A 34 13.46 6.55 -5.57
CA ILE A 34 12.03 6.87 -5.38
C ILE A 34 11.69 7.29 -3.95
N HIS A 35 12.70 7.63 -3.14
CA HIS A 35 12.50 8.05 -1.75
C HIS A 35 11.53 9.25 -1.60
N PHE A 36 11.51 10.17 -2.56
CA PHE A 36 10.57 11.30 -2.58
C PHE A 36 9.10 10.85 -2.71
N ILE A 37 8.84 9.77 -3.47
CA ILE A 37 7.50 9.16 -3.59
C ILE A 37 7.09 8.57 -2.25
N ILE A 38 7.96 7.76 -1.64
CA ILE A 38 7.70 7.11 -0.35
C ILE A 38 7.47 8.17 0.74
N SER A 39 8.29 9.20 0.78
CA SER A 39 8.17 10.33 1.72
C SER A 39 6.83 11.05 1.60
N THR A 40 6.32 11.21 0.37
CA THR A 40 5.01 11.83 0.11
C THR A 40 3.85 11.02 0.72
N PHE A 41 4.02 9.69 0.85
CA PHE A 41 2.98 8.80 1.35
C PHE A 41 2.96 8.65 2.87
N TYR A 42 4.03 9.00 3.60
CA TYR A 42 4.20 8.67 5.01
C TYR A 42 3.02 9.10 5.90
N CYS A 43 2.47 10.30 5.68
CA CYS A 43 1.32 10.83 6.44
C CYS A 43 -0.05 10.46 5.84
N GLN A 44 -0.06 9.73 4.72
CA GLN A 44 -1.27 9.45 3.94
C GLN A 44 -1.48 7.95 3.68
N VAL A 45 -0.64 7.08 4.26
CA VAL A 45 -0.67 5.62 4.01
C VAL A 45 -2.07 5.05 4.22
N VAL A 46 -2.72 5.43 5.31
CA VAL A 46 -4.07 4.94 5.65
C VAL A 46 -5.10 5.41 4.63
N THR A 47 -5.13 6.71 4.34
CA THR A 47 -6.03 7.31 3.35
C THR A 47 -5.85 6.73 1.96
N LEU A 48 -4.59 6.50 1.54
CA LEU A 48 -4.28 5.90 0.26
C LEU A 48 -4.67 4.42 0.24
N SER A 49 -4.47 3.69 1.34
CA SER A 49 -4.88 2.28 1.46
C SER A 49 -6.38 2.07 1.35
N THR A 50 -7.19 3.09 1.66
CA THR A 50 -8.64 3.07 1.51
C THR A 50 -9.13 3.77 0.24
N HIS A 51 -8.24 4.25 -0.63
CA HIS A 51 -8.57 4.89 -1.90
C HIS A 51 -8.59 3.85 -3.04
N PRO A 52 -9.56 3.91 -3.99
CA PRO A 52 -9.70 2.94 -5.08
C PRO A 52 -8.45 2.82 -5.97
N TYR A 53 -7.70 3.90 -6.18
CA TYR A 53 -6.42 3.86 -6.91
C TYR A 53 -5.20 3.80 -5.98
N GLY A 54 -5.32 4.42 -4.80
CA GLY A 54 -4.20 4.56 -3.87
C GLY A 54 -3.81 3.22 -3.26
N CYS A 55 -4.77 2.32 -3.06
CA CYS A 55 -4.53 1.02 -2.43
C CYS A 55 -3.59 0.16 -3.29
N HIS A 56 -3.67 0.26 -4.62
CA HIS A 56 -2.79 -0.42 -5.55
C HIS A 56 -1.37 0.14 -5.51
N VAL A 57 -1.24 1.47 -5.40
CA VAL A 57 0.07 2.13 -5.23
C VAL A 57 0.73 1.71 -3.93
N ILE A 58 0.00 1.72 -2.80
CA ILE A 58 0.54 1.28 -1.50
C ILE A 58 0.94 -0.20 -1.54
N GLN A 59 0.18 -1.06 -2.21
CA GLN A 59 0.58 -2.47 -2.40
C GLN A 59 1.93 -2.59 -3.13
N ARG A 60 2.16 -1.83 -4.22
CA ARG A 60 3.46 -1.81 -4.91
C ARG A 60 4.58 -1.30 -4.02
N VAL A 61 4.34 -0.27 -3.23
CA VAL A 61 5.34 0.23 -2.27
C VAL A 61 5.68 -0.87 -1.26
N LEU A 62 4.69 -1.58 -0.71
CA LEU A 62 4.96 -2.66 0.23
C LEU A 62 5.71 -3.82 -0.41
N GLU A 63 5.44 -4.14 -1.67
CA GLU A 63 6.11 -5.22 -2.40
C GLU A 63 7.57 -4.87 -2.73
N HIS A 64 7.85 -3.64 -3.15
CA HIS A 64 9.15 -3.24 -3.69
C HIS A 64 10.02 -2.41 -2.73
N CYS A 65 9.43 -1.82 -1.70
CA CYS A 65 10.13 -0.99 -0.72
C CYS A 65 10.09 -1.63 0.67
N HIS A 66 10.99 -1.19 1.54
CA HIS A 66 11.11 -1.70 2.91
C HIS A 66 10.38 -0.82 3.93
N ASP A 67 10.00 0.40 3.52
CA ASP A 67 9.42 1.43 4.39
C ASP A 67 7.88 1.44 4.39
N LEU A 68 7.26 2.13 5.36
CA LEU A 68 5.79 2.29 5.60
C LEU A 68 5.06 1.20 6.41
N LYS A 69 5.71 0.11 6.82
CA LYS A 69 5.06 -0.98 7.59
C LYS A 69 4.45 -0.51 8.91
N THR A 70 5.13 0.40 9.62
CA THR A 70 4.71 0.88 10.94
C THR A 70 3.37 1.62 10.90
N GLN A 71 3.13 2.45 9.88
CA GLN A 71 1.88 3.22 9.73
C GLN A 71 0.68 2.30 9.47
N ILE A 72 0.89 1.20 8.74
CA ILE A 72 -0.14 0.20 8.46
C ILE A 72 -0.54 -0.57 9.71
N LEU A 73 0.44 -0.96 10.53
CA LEU A 73 0.21 -1.72 11.76
C LEU A 73 -0.67 -0.97 12.76
N VAL A 74 -0.53 0.36 12.86
CA VAL A 74 -1.35 1.21 13.74
C VAL A 74 -2.84 1.17 13.35
N SER A 75 -3.13 0.96 12.06
CA SER A 75 -4.50 0.98 11.51
C SER A 75 -4.99 -0.39 11.05
N ILE A 76 -4.38 -1.48 11.52
CA ILE A 76 -4.62 -2.84 11.01
C ILE A 76 -6.09 -3.25 11.09
N ASN A 77 -6.77 -2.98 12.22
CA ASN A 77 -8.18 -3.35 12.41
C ASN A 77 -9.10 -2.64 11.41
N MET A 78 -8.89 -1.34 11.23
CA MET A 78 -9.70 -0.54 10.31
C MET A 78 -9.47 -0.95 8.86
N LEU A 79 -8.20 -1.12 8.47
CA LEU A 79 -7.85 -1.51 7.10
C LEU A 79 -8.30 -2.92 6.77
N ALA A 80 -8.19 -3.88 7.71
CA ALA A 80 -8.63 -5.26 7.50
C ALA A 80 -10.14 -5.38 7.19
N GLN A 81 -10.96 -4.47 7.71
CA GLN A 81 -12.41 -4.43 7.48
C GLN A 81 -12.80 -3.58 6.26
N HIS A 82 -11.86 -2.86 5.66
CA HIS A 82 -12.15 -1.95 4.55
C HIS A 82 -12.14 -2.67 3.19
N GLN A 83 -13.06 -2.33 2.29
CA GLN A 83 -13.21 -2.93 0.95
C GLN A 83 -11.93 -2.94 0.10
N TYR A 84 -11.07 -1.92 0.25
CA TYR A 84 -9.75 -1.86 -0.41
C TYR A 84 -8.58 -2.12 0.55
N GLY A 85 -8.73 -1.71 1.81
CA GLY A 85 -7.63 -1.73 2.78
C GLY A 85 -7.23 -3.14 3.16
N ASN A 86 -8.17 -4.08 3.10
CA ASN A 86 -7.91 -5.47 3.44
C ASN A 86 -6.80 -6.04 2.55
N TYR A 87 -6.79 -5.75 1.25
CA TYR A 87 -5.78 -6.24 0.31
C TYR A 87 -4.38 -5.70 0.66
N VAL A 88 -4.31 -4.46 1.12
CA VAL A 88 -3.07 -3.85 1.61
C VAL A 88 -2.54 -4.60 2.84
N ILE A 89 -3.40 -4.94 3.80
CA ILE A 89 -3.00 -5.75 4.96
C ILE A 89 -2.54 -7.13 4.53
N GLN A 90 -3.24 -7.78 3.59
CA GLN A 90 -2.84 -9.09 3.09
C GLN A 90 -1.42 -9.06 2.49
N VAL A 91 -1.09 -8.05 1.69
CA VAL A 91 0.27 -7.86 1.13
C VAL A 91 1.29 -7.59 2.24
N CYS A 92 0.96 -6.71 3.19
CA CYS A 92 1.81 -6.42 4.34
C CYS A 92 2.12 -7.70 5.14
N CYS A 93 1.12 -8.54 5.40
CA CYS A 93 1.27 -9.82 6.11
C CYS A 93 2.09 -10.84 5.32
N ARG A 94 1.90 -10.96 4.00
CA ARG A 94 2.71 -11.88 3.15
C ARG A 94 4.20 -11.55 3.20
N LYS A 95 4.57 -10.26 3.19
CA LYS A 95 5.97 -9.83 3.29
C LYS A 95 6.52 -9.87 4.73
N CYS A 96 5.63 -9.83 5.73
CA CYS A 96 5.98 -9.91 7.15
C CYS A 96 5.63 -11.28 7.74
N LEU A 97 5.88 -12.38 7.02
CA LEU A 97 5.71 -13.75 7.51
C LEU A 97 6.68 -14.01 8.68
N ASN A 98 6.33 -13.43 9.83
CA ASN A 98 6.86 -13.52 11.19
C ASN A 98 6.08 -12.61 12.18
N ILE A 99 5.04 -11.86 11.76
CA ILE A 99 4.31 -10.95 12.67
C ILE A 99 3.00 -11.53 13.25
N LEU A 100 2.51 -12.73 12.89
CA LEU A 100 1.22 -13.19 13.43
C LEU A 100 1.17 -14.68 13.84
N GLU A 101 1.65 -14.96 15.05
CA GLU A 101 1.05 -15.97 15.95
C GLU A 101 -0.35 -15.57 16.46
N ASN A 102 -0.93 -14.45 16.02
CA ASN A 102 -2.29 -14.02 16.39
C ASN A 102 -3.31 -14.20 15.25
N LEU A 103 -3.39 -15.42 14.71
CA LEU A 103 -4.24 -15.79 13.57
C LEU A 103 -5.71 -16.10 13.91
N HIS A 104 -6.19 -15.84 15.12
CA HIS A 104 -7.60 -16.12 15.45
C HIS A 104 -8.58 -15.05 14.93
N TYR A 105 -8.12 -13.82 14.67
CA TYR A 105 -8.95 -12.73 14.14
C TYR A 105 -8.98 -12.72 12.60
N PHE A 106 -7.85 -13.08 11.97
CA PHE A 106 -7.72 -13.06 10.52
C PHE A 106 -8.46 -14.23 9.84
N ARG A 107 -8.53 -15.41 10.49
CA ARG A 107 -9.17 -16.60 9.92
C ARG A 107 -10.69 -16.45 9.79
N THR A 108 -11.34 -15.72 10.69
CA THR A 108 -12.79 -15.43 10.65
C THR A 108 -13.16 -14.47 9.52
N SER A 109 -12.27 -13.54 9.15
CA SER A 109 -12.50 -12.62 8.03
C SER A 109 -12.09 -13.23 6.67
N TYR A 110 -11.09 -14.11 6.62
CA TYR A 110 -10.71 -14.81 5.38
C TYR A 110 -11.79 -15.75 4.85
N HIS A 111 -12.66 -16.29 5.71
CA HIS A 111 -13.80 -17.09 5.24
C HIS A 111 -14.83 -16.26 4.46
N PHE A 112 -14.79 -14.92 4.58
CA PHE A 112 -15.62 -13.99 3.82
C PHE A 112 -14.99 -13.59 2.47
N PHE A 113 -13.70 -13.85 2.25
CA PHE A 113 -12.96 -13.43 1.05
C PHE A 113 -12.93 -14.45 -0.10
N ASN A 114 -13.39 -15.69 0.12
CA ASN A 114 -13.40 -16.75 -0.90
C ASN A 114 -14.79 -17.08 -1.47
N GLU A 115 -15.83 -16.29 -1.16
CA GLU A 115 -17.20 -16.49 -1.68
C GLU A 115 -17.74 -15.33 -2.53
N GLN A 116 -16.87 -14.57 -3.22
CA GLN A 116 -17.28 -13.68 -4.32
C GLN A 116 -16.43 -13.90 -5.56
#